data_AF-A0A167ZYU1-F1
#
_entry.id   AF-A0A167ZYU1-F1
#
_cell.length_a   1.000
_cell.length_b   1.000
_cell.length_c   1.000
_cell.angle_alpha   90.00
_cell.angle_beta   90.00
_cell.angle_gamma   90.00
#
_symmetry.space_group_name_H-M   'P 1'
#
loop_
_entity.id
_entity.type
_entity.pdbx_description
1 polymer ?
#
loop_
_entity_poly.entity_id
_entity_poly.type
_entity_poly.pdbx_seq_one_letter_code
_entity_poly.pdbx_strand_id
1 'polypeptide(L)'
;MPASRLAPLWRRSGQCLVLRTAKPAAAAVARRVTTAAASLSAARVSFRPRVAPAARPLAAPAAYPAARGYAGDATTRGDGDNTGGDAQRQEDVLAYLAAQAAAGGERQTPPSGQVPQDQQTASRSPSEGHATTPGNQTALRYLELLSQGLAPFDPFRDGHKFGLTTATTRTTTNLADAANGGDAVGLPLPQAPKLQERYHPVITQLTRLLMRHGKLAKAQRDMAMVLNILRTSPPPKFNPARPLLPGHPPAARLPLDPVTYLTLAIDSVAPLIMIRNYTGMAGGGRALPVPAPLAARQRRRVAFMWLLELVNKKPSRGSGRGMLASRVAEEVVAIVEGRSSLWEKRQQVHKQGTSARINVATIAQRQQKGNQRR
;
A
#
# COMPACT_ATOMS: atom_id res chain seq x y z
N MET A 1 -50.23 -27.11 75.69
CA MET A 1 -51.32 -27.43 74.75
C MET A 1 -50.91 -26.97 73.34
N PRO A 2 -51.40 -27.64 72.27
CA PRO A 2 -50.54 -28.14 71.18
C PRO A 2 -50.55 -27.20 69.95
N ALA A 3 -49.91 -27.43 68.79
CA ALA A 3 -49.29 -28.61 68.16
C ALA A 3 -48.31 -28.13 67.04
N SER A 4 -47.48 -28.91 66.33
CA SER A 4 -46.80 -30.20 66.53
C SER A 4 -45.92 -30.51 65.29
N ARG A 5 -45.06 -31.55 65.37
CA ARG A 5 -44.20 -32.16 64.30
C ARG A 5 -42.87 -31.45 63.99
N LEU A 6 -41.76 -32.14 63.78
CA LEU A 6 -41.07 -33.32 64.35
C LEU A 6 -39.81 -33.52 63.48
N ALA A 7 -38.73 -34.06 64.07
CA ALA A 7 -37.41 -34.21 63.45
C ALA A 7 -37.30 -35.59 62.70
N PRO A 8 -36.14 -36.27 62.45
CA PRO A 8 -34.77 -36.05 62.96
C PRO A 8 -33.58 -36.26 61.98
N LEU A 9 -32.38 -35.97 62.50
CA LEU A 9 -31.09 -36.46 62.00
C LEU A 9 -30.98 -37.99 62.07
N TRP A 10 -30.20 -38.62 61.19
CA TRP A 10 -29.35 -39.78 61.55
C TRP A 10 -28.02 -39.75 60.77
N ARG A 11 -27.03 -40.50 61.27
CA ARG A 11 -25.59 -40.41 60.93
C ARG A 11 -25.08 -41.76 60.37
N ARG A 12 -23.94 -41.69 59.67
CA ARG A 12 -22.82 -42.68 59.62
C ARG A 12 -22.72 -43.65 58.42
N SER A 13 -21.55 -43.55 57.76
CA SER A 13 -20.66 -44.62 57.25
C SER A 13 -21.20 -45.79 56.39
N GLY A 14 -20.67 -45.88 55.16
CA GLY A 14 -20.57 -47.13 54.39
C GLY A 14 -19.46 -47.02 53.34
N GLN A 15 -18.42 -47.84 53.45
CA GLN A 15 -17.38 -47.98 52.43
C GLN A 15 -17.85 -48.93 51.32
N CYS A 16 -17.52 -48.65 50.07
CA CYS A 16 -17.53 -49.66 49.00
C CYS A 16 -16.24 -49.55 48.18
N LEU A 17 -15.40 -50.58 48.27
CA LEU A 17 -14.24 -50.79 47.42
C LEU A 17 -14.71 -51.26 46.03
N VAL A 18 -14.18 -50.65 44.96
CA VAL A 18 -14.10 -51.31 43.65
C VAL A 18 -12.66 -51.17 43.14
N LEU A 19 -12.08 -52.31 42.81
CA LEU A 19 -10.68 -52.49 42.41
C LEU A 19 -10.52 -52.45 40.88
N ARG A 20 -9.28 -52.16 40.46
CA ARG A 20 -8.64 -52.62 39.20
C ARG A 20 -9.18 -52.02 37.88
N THR A 21 -8.38 -51.90 36.81
CA THR A 21 -6.97 -52.26 36.58
C THR A 21 -6.18 -51.11 35.92
N ALA A 22 -4.90 -51.00 36.26
CA ALA A 22 -3.88 -50.46 35.35
C ALA A 22 -3.04 -51.65 34.82
N LYS A 23 -2.59 -51.59 33.57
CA LYS A 23 -1.63 -52.54 32.96
C LYS A 23 -0.74 -51.78 31.94
N PRO A 24 0.47 -52.29 31.61
CA PRO A 24 1.66 -51.50 31.91
C PRO A 24 2.58 -51.29 30.71
N ALA A 25 3.66 -50.53 30.93
CA ALA A 25 4.81 -50.51 30.05
C ALA A 25 5.46 -51.90 29.94
N ALA A 26 6.00 -52.22 28.78
CA ALA A 26 6.87 -53.38 28.55
C ALA A 26 8.22 -52.89 28.02
N ALA A 27 9.30 -53.38 28.64
CA ALA A 27 10.68 -53.06 28.28
C ALA A 27 11.22 -53.98 27.17
N ALA A 28 12.39 -53.64 26.65
CA ALA A 28 13.04 -54.30 25.51
C ALA A 28 13.54 -55.73 25.79
N VAL A 29 13.57 -56.55 24.73
CA VAL A 29 14.57 -57.62 24.54
C VAL A 29 15.02 -57.60 23.07
N ALA A 30 16.32 -57.78 22.84
CA ALA A 30 16.94 -57.72 21.52
C ALA A 30 16.91 -59.06 20.76
N ARG A 31 17.07 -58.99 19.43
CA ARG A 31 17.68 -60.08 18.64
C ARG A 31 18.45 -59.52 17.44
N ARG A 32 19.71 -59.98 17.27
CA ARG A 32 20.57 -59.75 16.10
C ARG A 32 20.47 -60.97 15.17
N VAL A 33 20.31 -60.75 13.87
CA VAL A 33 20.68 -61.64 12.74
C VAL A 33 20.90 -60.68 11.55
N THR A 34 22.12 -60.19 11.30
CA THR A 34 23.14 -60.70 10.36
C THR A 34 22.75 -60.79 8.87
N THR A 35 23.58 -60.12 8.05
CA THR A 35 23.95 -60.44 6.65
C THR A 35 22.88 -60.54 5.56
N ALA A 36 22.96 -59.66 4.56
CA ALA A 36 23.49 -59.99 3.22
C ALA A 36 23.67 -58.70 2.37
N ALA A 37 24.61 -58.74 1.41
CA ALA A 37 24.87 -57.64 0.47
C ALA A 37 24.50 -58.06 -0.97
N ALA A 38 23.85 -57.17 -1.71
CA ALA A 38 23.72 -57.15 -3.17
C ALA A 38 23.19 -55.76 -3.56
N SER A 39 24.01 -54.82 -4.03
CA SER A 39 24.56 -54.70 -5.40
C SER A 39 23.54 -54.26 -6.46
N LEU A 40 23.74 -53.03 -6.96
CA LEU A 40 23.49 -52.57 -8.33
C LEU A 40 22.07 -52.71 -8.93
N SER A 41 21.39 -51.56 -9.11
CA SER A 41 20.94 -51.20 -10.46
C SER A 41 20.83 -49.68 -10.63
N ALA A 42 21.32 -49.17 -11.77
CA ALA A 42 21.40 -47.75 -12.05
C ALA A 42 20.17 -47.28 -12.86
N ALA A 43 19.22 -46.62 -12.19
CA ALA A 43 18.14 -45.90 -12.86
C ALA A 43 18.54 -44.44 -13.12
N ARG A 44 19.21 -44.19 -14.26
CA ARG A 44 19.41 -42.83 -14.79
C ARG A 44 18.05 -42.22 -15.15
N VAL A 45 17.46 -41.42 -14.25
CA VAL A 45 16.32 -40.56 -14.63
C VAL A 45 16.85 -39.40 -15.45
N SER A 46 16.75 -39.53 -16.77
CA SER A 46 17.17 -38.52 -17.74
C SER A 46 16.31 -37.27 -17.63
N PHE A 47 16.96 -36.16 -17.29
CA PHE A 47 16.35 -34.83 -17.31
C PHE A 47 16.05 -34.46 -18.78
N ARG A 48 14.80 -34.66 -19.23
CA ARG A 48 14.38 -34.16 -20.56
C ARG A 48 14.20 -32.64 -20.50
N PRO A 49 14.95 -31.84 -21.29
CA PRO A 49 14.66 -30.42 -21.41
C PRO A 49 13.31 -30.24 -22.09
N ARG A 50 12.43 -29.43 -21.49
CA ARG A 50 11.14 -29.10 -22.09
C ARG A 50 11.35 -28.13 -23.25
N VAL A 51 11.35 -28.67 -24.47
CA VAL A 51 11.41 -27.91 -25.72
C VAL A 51 10.29 -26.85 -25.73
N ALA A 52 10.65 -25.61 -26.02
CA ALA A 52 9.70 -24.53 -26.20
C ALA A 52 9.00 -24.67 -27.56
N PRO A 53 7.66 -24.52 -27.65
CA PRO A 53 6.99 -24.48 -28.94
C PRO A 53 7.39 -23.23 -29.72
N ALA A 54 7.75 -23.39 -30.98
CA ALA A 54 8.19 -22.30 -31.86
C ALA A 54 7.09 -21.27 -32.11
N ALA A 55 7.49 -20.00 -32.27
CA ALA A 55 6.59 -18.93 -32.65
C ALA A 55 6.07 -19.14 -34.09
N ARG A 56 4.75 -19.04 -34.27
CA ARG A 56 4.13 -18.80 -35.59
C ARG A 56 3.96 -17.29 -35.80
N PRO A 57 4.11 -16.79 -37.04
CA PRO A 57 3.99 -15.36 -37.33
C PRO A 57 2.54 -14.88 -37.15
N LEU A 58 2.38 -13.65 -36.66
CA LEU A 58 1.09 -12.96 -36.57
C LEU A 58 0.65 -12.49 -37.95
N ALA A 59 -0.43 -13.06 -38.47
CA ALA A 59 -1.17 -12.49 -39.59
C ALA A 59 -2.01 -11.29 -39.12
N ALA A 60 -2.14 -10.27 -39.97
CA ALA A 60 -2.89 -9.06 -39.66
C ALA A 60 -4.41 -9.33 -39.55
N PRO A 61 -5.13 -8.70 -38.62
CA PRO A 61 -6.58 -8.78 -38.57
C PRO A 61 -7.22 -7.88 -39.64
N ALA A 62 -7.88 -8.50 -40.62
CA ALA A 62 -8.83 -7.81 -41.49
C ALA A 62 -10.09 -7.41 -40.70
N ALA A 63 -10.66 -6.25 -41.02
CA ALA A 63 -11.90 -5.76 -40.44
C ALA A 63 -13.12 -6.58 -40.90
N TYR A 64 -14.11 -6.81 -40.02
CA TYR A 64 -15.52 -7.11 -40.35
C TYR A 64 -16.42 -6.91 -39.10
N PRO A 65 -17.77 -6.83 -39.21
CA PRO A 65 -18.49 -5.66 -38.73
C PRO A 65 -19.33 -5.86 -37.45
N ALA A 66 -19.90 -4.76 -36.96
CA ALA A 66 -20.89 -4.75 -35.88
C ALA A 66 -22.29 -5.16 -36.35
N ALA A 67 -23.06 -5.86 -35.52
CA ALA A 67 -24.52 -5.67 -35.30
C ALA A 67 -25.12 -6.67 -34.28
N ARG A 68 -26.25 -6.25 -33.67
CA ARG A 68 -27.10 -6.91 -32.64
C ARG A 68 -26.53 -6.92 -31.20
N GLY A 69 -27.23 -6.41 -30.18
CA GLY A 69 -28.52 -5.71 -30.12
C GLY A 69 -29.49 -6.33 -29.12
N TYR A 70 -29.88 -5.56 -28.10
CA TYR A 70 -31.06 -5.82 -27.26
C TYR A 70 -31.74 -4.48 -26.97
N ALA A 71 -33.07 -4.48 -26.96
CA ALA A 71 -33.89 -3.27 -27.03
C ALA A 71 -34.09 -2.59 -25.66
N GLY A 72 -34.26 -1.27 -25.71
CA GLY A 72 -34.82 -0.41 -24.67
C GLY A 72 -35.54 0.76 -25.36
N ASP A 73 -36.69 1.17 -24.85
CA ASP A 73 -37.69 1.92 -25.62
C ASP A 73 -37.25 3.26 -26.20
N ALA A 74 -37.79 3.55 -27.39
CA ALA A 74 -37.64 4.82 -28.06
C ALA A 74 -38.68 5.84 -27.56
N THR A 75 -38.20 6.98 -27.06
CA THR A 75 -38.92 8.26 -27.21
C THR A 75 -37.96 9.30 -27.76
N THR A 76 -38.42 10.05 -28.74
CA THR A 76 -37.62 10.90 -29.62
C THR A 76 -37.24 12.23 -28.95
N ARG A 77 -35.92 12.49 -28.83
CA ARG A 77 -35.33 13.84 -28.86
C ARG A 77 -34.05 13.77 -29.67
N GLY A 78 -33.90 14.66 -30.64
CA GLY A 78 -32.83 14.59 -31.64
C GLY A 78 -31.47 15.04 -31.07
N ASP A 79 -30.43 14.28 -31.39
CA ASP A 79 -29.05 14.72 -31.25
C ASP A 79 -28.74 15.75 -32.33
N GLY A 80 -28.47 16.98 -31.91
CA GLY A 80 -27.91 18.03 -32.76
C GLY A 80 -26.41 18.14 -32.53
N ASP A 81 -25.62 18.07 -33.60
CA ASP A 81 -24.18 18.35 -33.58
C ASP A 81 -23.92 19.75 -33.01
N ASN A 82 -23.34 19.81 -31.81
CA ASN A 82 -23.07 21.09 -31.12
C ASN A 82 -21.59 21.48 -31.24
N THR A 83 -21.04 21.43 -32.45
CA THR A 83 -19.68 21.87 -32.78
C THR A 83 -19.60 23.36 -33.14
N GLY A 84 -20.72 24.00 -33.48
CA GLY A 84 -20.77 25.44 -33.79
C GLY A 84 -20.73 26.35 -32.55
N GLY A 85 -21.28 25.89 -31.42
CA GLY A 85 -21.43 26.72 -30.21
C GLY A 85 -20.11 27.07 -29.52
N ASP A 86 -19.09 26.23 -29.64
CA ASP A 86 -17.78 26.47 -28.99
C ASP A 86 -16.94 27.52 -29.75
N ALA A 87 -17.06 27.58 -31.08
CA ALA A 87 -16.38 28.59 -31.89
C ALA A 87 -16.93 30.00 -31.64
N GLN A 88 -18.26 30.16 -31.63
CA GLN A 88 -18.89 31.46 -31.33
C GLN A 88 -18.57 31.93 -29.90
N ARG A 89 -18.60 31.02 -28.91
CA ARG A 89 -18.15 31.32 -27.54
C ARG A 89 -16.68 31.72 -27.46
N GLN A 90 -15.81 31.13 -28.28
CA GLN A 90 -14.41 31.56 -28.37
C GLN A 90 -14.32 33.00 -28.91
N GLU A 91 -15.02 33.31 -30.00
CA GLU A 91 -15.02 34.66 -30.59
C GLU A 91 -15.57 35.72 -29.62
N ASP A 92 -16.69 35.46 -28.95
CA ASP A 92 -17.30 36.35 -27.96
C ASP A 92 -16.36 36.64 -26.76
N VAL A 93 -15.68 35.61 -26.23
CA VAL A 93 -14.74 35.76 -25.10
C VAL A 93 -13.43 36.43 -25.55
N LEU A 94 -12.95 36.17 -26.76
CA LEU A 94 -11.81 36.87 -27.34
C LEU A 94 -12.12 38.37 -27.52
N ALA A 95 -13.35 38.72 -27.93
CA ALA A 95 -13.83 40.10 -28.02
C ALA A 95 -13.96 40.76 -26.64
N TYR A 96 -14.52 40.06 -25.64
CA TYR A 96 -14.65 40.57 -24.27
C TYR A 96 -13.28 40.87 -23.63
N LEU A 97 -12.31 39.96 -23.77
CA LEU A 97 -10.95 40.15 -23.26
C LEU A 97 -10.21 41.27 -24.00
N ALA A 98 -10.44 41.45 -25.31
CA ALA A 98 -9.89 42.57 -26.07
C ALA A 98 -10.47 43.92 -25.59
N ALA A 99 -11.78 43.98 -25.29
CA ALA A 99 -12.42 45.17 -24.72
C ALA A 99 -11.91 45.49 -23.31
N GLN A 100 -11.68 44.47 -22.48
CA GLN A 100 -11.18 44.63 -21.11
C GLN A 100 -9.71 45.12 -21.08
N ALA A 101 -8.89 44.67 -22.03
CA ALA A 101 -7.52 45.19 -22.21
C ALA A 101 -7.47 46.66 -22.69
N ALA A 102 -8.52 47.14 -23.38
CA ALA A 102 -8.63 48.53 -23.83
C ALA A 102 -9.11 49.51 -22.73
N ALA A 103 -9.72 49.00 -21.65
CA ALA A 103 -10.34 49.83 -20.59
C ALA A 103 -9.41 50.15 -19.39
N GLY A 104 -8.22 49.55 -19.31
CA GLY A 104 -7.28 49.72 -18.20
C GLY A 104 -6.44 51.00 -18.27
N GLY A 105 -7.09 52.17 -18.20
CA GLY A 105 -6.51 53.43 -18.70
C GLY A 105 -6.57 54.70 -17.83
N GLU A 106 -6.85 54.63 -16.52
CA GLU A 106 -6.82 55.84 -15.66
C GLU A 106 -5.97 55.64 -14.39
N ARG A 107 -4.98 56.52 -14.19
CA ARG A 107 -4.15 56.60 -12.97
C ARG A 107 -4.63 57.76 -12.09
N GLN A 108 -4.95 57.49 -10.84
CA GLN A 108 -4.99 58.51 -9.79
C GLN A 108 -3.63 58.56 -9.08
N THR A 109 -3.07 59.77 -8.92
CA THR A 109 -1.79 60.02 -8.24
C THR A 109 -2.00 60.51 -6.80
N PRO A 110 -1.38 59.87 -5.79
CA PRO A 110 -1.25 60.47 -4.45
C PRO A 110 0.00 61.38 -4.35
N PRO A 111 0.01 62.36 -3.43
CA PRO A 111 1.05 63.40 -3.35
C PRO A 111 2.33 62.96 -2.60
N SER A 112 3.43 63.66 -2.87
CA SER A 112 4.77 63.41 -2.29
C SER A 112 4.96 63.97 -0.88
N GLY A 113 5.79 63.30 -0.07
CA GLY A 113 6.29 63.77 1.22
C GLY A 113 7.74 63.28 1.49
N GLN A 114 8.51 64.08 2.22
CA GLN A 114 9.95 63.94 2.55
C GLN A 114 10.12 63.56 4.05
N VAL A 115 11.22 63.09 4.67
CA VAL A 115 12.62 62.65 4.39
C VAL A 115 13.15 62.06 5.74
N PRO A 116 14.22 61.22 5.90
CA PRO A 116 15.34 60.87 5.01
C PRO A 116 15.48 59.34 4.74
N GLN A 117 16.55 58.69 5.21
CA GLN A 117 16.92 57.26 5.11
C GLN A 117 17.47 56.78 6.47
N ASP A 118 17.34 55.48 6.80
CA ASP A 118 18.53 54.70 7.21
C ASP A 118 18.39 53.16 7.14
N GLN A 119 19.52 52.50 6.80
CA GLN A 119 19.92 51.11 7.07
C GLN A 119 19.04 49.88 6.72
N GLN A 120 19.16 49.47 5.44
CA GLN A 120 19.57 48.13 4.96
C GLN A 120 19.23 46.87 5.79
N THR A 121 18.22 46.11 5.33
CA THR A 121 18.36 44.64 5.15
C THR A 121 17.78 44.25 3.78
N ALA A 122 18.38 43.28 3.10
CA ALA A 122 18.16 43.05 1.66
C ALA A 122 16.80 42.41 1.33
N SER A 123 15.77 43.23 1.18
CA SER A 123 14.52 42.88 0.51
C SER A 123 14.76 42.72 -1.00
N ARG A 124 14.92 41.48 -1.46
CA ARG A 124 14.90 41.17 -2.89
C ARG A 124 13.45 41.25 -3.39
N SER A 125 13.01 42.46 -3.74
CA SER A 125 11.69 42.73 -4.32
C SER A 125 11.40 41.79 -5.51
N PRO A 126 10.13 41.36 -5.72
CA PRO A 126 9.79 40.61 -6.91
C PRO A 126 10.09 41.47 -8.14
N SER A 127 10.89 40.95 -9.08
CA SER A 127 11.26 41.69 -10.28
C SER A 127 10.06 41.82 -11.23
N GLU A 128 9.34 42.95 -11.14
CA GLU A 128 8.12 43.22 -11.92
C GLU A 128 8.36 43.19 -13.45
N GLY A 129 9.61 43.35 -13.91
CA GLY A 129 9.97 43.37 -15.32
C GLY A 129 9.82 42.05 -16.10
N HIS A 130 9.68 40.89 -15.44
CA HIS A 130 9.58 39.60 -16.14
C HIS A 130 8.15 39.22 -16.55
N ALA A 131 7.11 39.83 -15.97
CA ALA A 131 5.72 39.54 -16.34
C ALA A 131 5.31 40.17 -17.69
N THR A 132 6.01 41.22 -18.12
CA THR A 132 5.64 42.07 -19.27
C THR A 132 6.25 41.62 -20.59
N THR A 133 7.07 40.57 -20.62
CA THR A 133 7.52 39.95 -21.88
C THR A 133 6.31 39.39 -22.63
N PRO A 134 6.09 39.69 -23.92
CA PRO A 134 4.87 39.32 -24.64
C PRO A 134 4.61 37.79 -24.63
N GLY A 135 5.68 36.97 -24.68
CA GLY A 135 5.57 35.51 -24.56
C GLY A 135 5.06 35.01 -23.20
N ASN A 136 5.29 35.77 -22.11
CA ASN A 136 4.78 35.41 -20.79
C ASN A 136 3.30 35.79 -20.65
N GLN A 137 2.89 36.92 -21.25
CA GLN A 137 1.48 37.33 -21.30
C GLN A 137 0.63 36.33 -22.13
N THR A 138 1.13 35.86 -23.28
CA THR A 138 0.43 34.83 -24.07
C THR A 138 0.36 33.49 -23.32
N ALA A 139 1.42 33.09 -22.62
CA ALA A 139 1.40 31.88 -21.79
C ALA A 139 0.36 31.96 -20.65
N LEU A 140 0.25 33.11 -19.97
CA LEU A 140 -0.78 33.34 -18.96
C LEU A 140 -2.20 33.27 -19.55
N ARG A 141 -2.43 33.90 -20.71
CA ARG A 141 -3.71 33.82 -21.43
C ARG A 141 -4.06 32.38 -21.82
N TYR A 142 -3.10 31.59 -22.27
CA TYR A 142 -3.33 30.18 -22.58
C TYR A 142 -3.67 29.36 -21.32
N LEU A 143 -3.04 29.63 -20.18
CA LEU A 143 -3.41 29.00 -18.91
C LEU A 143 -4.83 29.37 -18.46
N GLU A 144 -5.24 30.62 -18.65
CA GLU A 144 -6.60 31.08 -18.38
C GLU A 144 -7.64 30.35 -19.25
N LEU A 145 -7.42 30.29 -20.57
CA LEU A 145 -8.29 29.58 -21.51
C LEU A 145 -8.38 28.08 -21.17
N LEU A 146 -7.26 27.42 -20.86
CA LEU A 146 -7.24 26.03 -20.40
C LEU A 146 -8.02 25.83 -19.09
N SER A 147 -7.95 26.78 -18.15
CA SER A 147 -8.69 26.70 -16.89
C SER A 147 -10.22 26.77 -17.09
N GLN A 148 -10.65 27.47 -18.15
CA GLN A 148 -12.04 27.59 -18.57
C GLN A 148 -12.51 26.43 -19.49
N GLY A 149 -11.61 25.50 -19.85
CA GLY A 149 -11.90 24.39 -20.76
C GLY A 149 -11.93 24.76 -22.24
N LEU A 150 -11.51 25.98 -22.59
CA LEU A 150 -11.34 26.43 -23.97
C LEU A 150 -10.04 25.85 -24.55
N ALA A 151 -10.00 25.61 -25.86
CA ALA A 151 -8.83 25.06 -26.55
C ALA A 151 -7.99 26.20 -27.15
N PRO A 152 -6.82 26.57 -26.59
CA PRO A 152 -5.95 27.60 -27.16
C PRO A 152 -5.02 27.07 -28.25
N PHE A 153 -4.96 25.75 -28.47
CA PHE A 153 -4.09 25.09 -29.43
C PHE A 153 -4.87 24.60 -30.65
N ASP A 154 -4.26 24.67 -31.83
CA ASP A 154 -4.86 24.23 -33.09
C ASP A 154 -4.64 22.71 -33.25
N PRO A 155 -5.70 21.88 -33.32
CA PRO A 155 -5.59 20.43 -33.48
C PRO A 155 -4.76 20.00 -34.68
N PHE A 156 -4.74 20.78 -35.76
CA PHE A 156 -4.06 20.43 -37.01
C PHE A 156 -2.59 20.86 -37.04
N ARG A 157 -2.20 21.89 -36.27
CA ARG A 157 -0.82 22.38 -36.18
C ARG A 157 -0.08 21.79 -34.99
N ASP A 158 -0.71 21.83 -33.81
CA ASP A 158 -0.11 21.42 -32.55
C ASP A 158 -0.35 19.93 -32.26
N GLY A 159 -1.33 19.31 -32.93
CA GLY A 159 -1.69 17.90 -32.75
C GLY A 159 -2.49 17.62 -31.47
N HIS A 160 -2.84 18.64 -30.69
CA HIS A 160 -3.54 18.51 -29.42
C HIS A 160 -4.34 19.78 -29.07
N LYS A 161 -5.43 19.65 -28.29
CA LYS A 161 -6.34 20.77 -27.96
C LYS A 161 -6.01 21.52 -26.66
N PHE A 162 -5.40 20.84 -25.68
CA PHE A 162 -5.34 21.28 -24.28
C PHE A 162 -3.93 21.19 -23.64
N GLY A 163 -2.88 21.30 -24.45
CA GLY A 163 -1.50 21.07 -24.06
C GLY A 163 -1.12 19.58 -23.88
N LEU A 164 0.18 19.29 -23.89
CA LEU A 164 0.74 17.98 -23.53
C LEU A 164 1.10 17.96 -22.03
N THR A 165 0.25 17.34 -21.22
CA THR A 165 0.35 17.35 -19.74
C THR A 165 1.29 16.30 -19.14
N THR A 166 1.84 15.38 -19.94
CA THR A 166 2.59 14.22 -19.45
C THR A 166 3.99 14.14 -20.06
N ALA A 167 5.01 13.96 -19.22
CA ALA A 167 6.41 13.85 -19.66
C ALA A 167 6.63 12.76 -20.73
N THR A 168 5.90 11.64 -20.64
CA THR A 168 5.91 10.55 -21.62
C THR A 168 5.56 10.99 -23.04
N THR A 169 4.66 11.97 -23.20
CA THR A 169 4.27 12.50 -24.52
C THR A 169 5.26 13.56 -25.02
N ARG A 170 5.97 14.23 -24.11
CA ARG A 170 7.11 15.10 -24.46
C ARG A 170 8.31 14.31 -24.97
N THR A 171 8.58 13.13 -24.41
CA THR A 171 9.71 12.30 -24.89
C THR A 171 9.58 11.84 -26.34
N THR A 172 8.37 11.80 -26.91
CA THR A 172 8.17 11.47 -28.33
C THR A 172 8.31 12.66 -29.27
N THR A 173 8.18 13.90 -28.78
CA THR A 173 8.41 15.12 -29.57
C THR A 173 9.85 15.63 -29.43
N ASN A 174 10.43 15.54 -28.23
CA ASN A 174 11.69 16.21 -27.88
C ASN A 174 12.96 15.38 -28.18
N LEU A 175 12.85 14.29 -28.95
CA LEU A 175 14.01 13.56 -29.49
C LEU A 175 14.78 14.39 -30.55
N ALA A 176 14.15 15.42 -31.13
CA ALA A 176 14.80 16.38 -32.02
C ALA A 176 15.56 17.48 -31.26
N ASP A 177 15.01 17.98 -30.15
CA ASP A 177 15.55 19.15 -29.44
C ASP A 177 16.75 18.84 -28.54
N ALA A 178 16.96 17.57 -28.16
CA ALA A 178 18.10 17.14 -27.35
C ALA A 178 19.47 17.33 -28.04
N ALA A 179 19.50 17.67 -29.34
CA ALA A 179 20.72 17.96 -30.08
C ALA A 179 21.26 19.39 -29.84
N ASN A 180 20.41 20.32 -29.40
CA ASN A 180 20.80 21.70 -29.08
C ASN A 180 20.84 21.85 -27.56
N GLY A 181 22.04 22.01 -26.99
CA GLY A 181 22.29 21.97 -25.54
C GLY A 181 21.71 23.13 -24.74
N GLY A 182 20.38 23.19 -24.62
CA GLY A 182 19.66 24.05 -23.69
C GLY A 182 19.21 23.26 -22.45
N ASP A 183 19.54 23.76 -21.26
CA ASP A 183 19.26 23.15 -19.95
C ASP A 183 17.78 23.17 -19.55
N ALA A 184 16.88 22.75 -20.44
CA ALA A 184 15.48 22.48 -20.16
C ALA A 184 15.32 21.16 -19.37
N VAL A 185 16.08 20.99 -18.28
CA VAL A 185 15.91 19.94 -17.26
C VAL A 185 14.68 20.28 -16.41
N GLY A 186 13.52 20.37 -17.07
CA GLY A 186 12.24 20.44 -16.42
C GLY A 186 12.05 19.18 -15.60
N LEU A 187 11.92 19.34 -14.28
CA LEU A 187 11.62 18.26 -13.35
C LEU A 187 10.51 17.39 -13.93
N PRO A 188 10.68 16.06 -14.02
CA PRO A 188 9.69 15.19 -14.62
C PRO A 188 8.37 15.38 -13.88
N LEU A 189 7.36 15.87 -14.60
CA LEU A 189 6.02 16.10 -14.05
C LEU A 189 5.58 14.87 -13.26
N PRO A 190 5.00 15.04 -12.05
CA PRO A 190 4.68 13.93 -11.17
C PRO A 190 3.80 12.94 -11.94
N GLN A 191 4.36 11.75 -12.21
CA GLN A 191 3.70 10.78 -13.10
C GLN A 191 2.31 10.49 -12.54
N ALA A 192 1.28 10.79 -13.32
CA ALA A 192 -0.09 10.46 -12.97
C ALA A 192 -0.14 8.96 -12.62
N PRO A 193 -0.69 8.58 -11.45
CA PRO A 193 -0.62 7.20 -10.99
C PRO A 193 -1.26 6.30 -12.04
N LYS A 194 -0.49 5.33 -12.55
CA LYS A 194 -0.96 4.34 -13.52
C LYS A 194 -2.27 3.73 -13.01
N LEU A 195 -3.20 3.38 -13.90
CA LEU A 195 -4.52 2.86 -13.50
C LEU A 195 -4.44 1.71 -12.47
N GLN A 196 -3.42 0.86 -12.59
CA GLN A 196 -3.13 -0.26 -11.68
C GLN A 196 -2.56 0.15 -10.31
N GLU A 197 -1.99 1.35 -10.22
CA GLU A 197 -1.27 1.94 -9.08
C GLU A 197 -1.99 3.19 -8.52
N ARG A 198 -3.29 3.33 -8.81
CA ARG A 198 -4.17 4.43 -8.36
C ARG A 198 -4.11 4.72 -6.85
N TYR A 199 -3.89 3.70 -6.03
CA TYR A 199 -3.86 3.83 -4.57
C TYR A 199 -2.46 3.57 -4.02
N HIS A 200 -2.12 4.28 -2.93
CA HIS A 200 -0.86 4.13 -2.20
C HIS A 200 -0.47 2.65 -2.01
N PRO A 201 0.77 2.23 -2.32
CA PRO A 201 1.14 0.82 -2.42
C PRO A 201 0.91 0.01 -1.14
N VAL A 202 0.99 0.65 0.04
CA VAL A 202 0.65 0.00 1.32
C VAL A 202 -0.84 -0.31 1.39
N ILE A 203 -1.74 0.62 1.05
CA ILE A 203 -3.18 0.36 1.04
C ILE A 203 -3.49 -0.78 0.06
N THR A 204 -2.95 -0.72 -1.16
CA THR A 204 -3.11 -1.76 -2.18
C THR A 204 -2.64 -3.13 -1.68
N GLN A 205 -1.53 -3.20 -0.95
CA GLN A 205 -1.06 -4.42 -0.32
C GLN A 205 -2.01 -4.93 0.77
N LEU A 206 -2.41 -4.08 1.71
CA LEU A 206 -3.21 -4.47 2.88
C LEU A 206 -4.65 -4.84 2.50
N THR A 207 -5.26 -4.13 1.56
CA THR A 207 -6.58 -4.45 1.00
C THR A 207 -6.58 -5.83 0.33
N ARG A 208 -5.51 -6.18 -0.41
CA ARG A 208 -5.36 -7.53 -0.98
C ARG A 208 -5.16 -8.62 0.09
N LEU A 209 -4.68 -8.27 1.28
CA LEU A 209 -4.56 -9.18 2.43
C LEU A 209 -5.86 -9.29 3.26
N LEU A 210 -6.73 -8.28 3.24
CA LEU A 210 -8.11 -8.36 3.77
C LEU A 210 -9.03 -9.21 2.89
N MET A 211 -8.77 -9.25 1.58
CA MET A 211 -9.59 -9.93 0.60
C MET A 211 -9.69 -11.44 0.85
N ARG A 212 -10.93 -11.95 0.94
CA ARG A 212 -11.26 -13.38 0.99
C ARG A 212 -12.07 -13.77 -0.24
N HIS A 213 -11.85 -14.97 -0.77
CA HIS A 213 -12.59 -15.54 -1.92
C HIS A 213 -12.67 -14.62 -3.16
N GLY A 214 -11.60 -13.86 -3.44
CA GLY A 214 -11.56 -12.91 -4.58
C GLY A 214 -12.44 -11.66 -4.44
N LYS A 215 -13.12 -11.44 -3.31
CA LYS A 215 -14.09 -10.36 -3.11
C LYS A 215 -13.42 -8.99 -2.85
N LEU A 216 -12.72 -8.49 -3.87
CA LEU A 216 -11.89 -7.27 -3.80
C LEU A 216 -12.69 -6.02 -3.41
N ALA A 217 -13.87 -5.81 -4.02
CA ALA A 217 -14.73 -4.67 -3.71
C ALA A 217 -15.20 -4.63 -2.24
N LYS A 218 -15.39 -5.80 -1.61
CA LYS A 218 -15.67 -5.85 -0.16
C LYS A 218 -14.46 -5.39 0.64
N ALA A 219 -13.27 -5.91 0.34
CA ALA A 219 -12.04 -5.53 1.05
C ALA A 219 -11.69 -4.05 0.89
N GLN A 220 -11.95 -3.45 -0.29
CA GLN A 220 -11.82 -2.01 -0.50
C GLN A 220 -12.79 -1.21 0.39
N ARG A 221 -14.05 -1.63 0.48
CA ARG A 221 -15.05 -1.00 1.35
C ARG A 221 -14.67 -1.13 2.84
N ASP A 222 -14.25 -2.32 3.26
CA ASP A 222 -13.81 -2.57 4.63
C ASP A 222 -12.58 -1.69 4.97
N MET A 223 -11.61 -1.54 4.05
CA MET A 223 -10.46 -0.63 4.20
C MET A 223 -10.88 0.84 4.25
N ALA A 224 -11.82 1.29 3.41
CA ALA A 224 -12.35 2.65 3.46
C ALA A 224 -13.03 2.95 4.81
N MET A 225 -13.74 1.98 5.38
CA MET A 225 -14.29 2.09 6.73
C MET A 225 -13.19 2.17 7.80
N VAL A 226 -12.11 1.37 7.70
CA VAL A 226 -10.95 1.47 8.62
C VAL A 226 -10.37 2.89 8.61
N LEU A 227 -10.08 3.43 7.42
CA LEU A 227 -9.49 4.76 7.27
C LEU A 227 -10.43 5.87 7.77
N ASN A 228 -11.74 5.75 7.55
CA ASN A 228 -12.71 6.71 8.07
C ASN A 228 -12.80 6.67 9.61
N ILE A 229 -12.76 5.47 10.22
CA ILE A 229 -12.75 5.33 11.69
C ILE A 229 -11.49 5.95 12.29
N LEU A 230 -10.32 5.74 11.67
CA LEU A 230 -9.06 6.39 12.09
C LEU A 230 -9.15 7.91 11.97
N ARG A 231 -9.79 8.44 10.92
CA ARG A 231 -10.01 9.89 10.74
C ARG A 231 -10.92 10.51 11.80
N THR A 232 -11.92 9.77 12.28
CA THR A 232 -12.81 10.21 13.38
C THR A 232 -12.29 9.85 14.78
N SER A 233 -11.20 9.09 14.88
CA SER A 233 -10.64 8.69 16.18
C SER A 233 -9.86 9.85 16.83
N PRO A 234 -9.87 9.97 18.17
CA PRO A 234 -9.05 10.97 18.85
C PRO A 234 -7.55 10.73 18.60
N PRO A 235 -6.69 11.77 18.68
CA PRO A 235 -5.25 11.62 18.56
C PRO A 235 -4.70 10.58 19.55
N PRO A 236 -3.90 9.59 19.10
CA PRO A 236 -3.39 8.53 19.95
C PRO A 236 -2.32 9.05 20.93
N LYS A 237 -2.29 8.52 22.15
CA LYS A 237 -1.25 8.85 23.15
C LYS A 237 -0.06 7.91 22.99
N PHE A 238 1.08 8.44 22.53
CA PHE A 238 2.30 7.65 22.36
C PHE A 238 2.87 7.15 23.69
N ASN A 239 3.43 5.95 23.69
CA ASN A 239 4.06 5.32 24.86
C ASN A 239 5.60 5.28 24.66
N PRO A 240 6.41 5.94 25.52
CA PRO A 240 7.87 5.97 25.36
C PRO A 240 8.52 4.60 25.49
N ALA A 241 7.90 3.63 26.18
CA ALA A 241 8.42 2.26 26.30
C ALA A 241 8.28 1.42 25.01
N ARG A 242 7.44 1.86 24.06
CA ARG A 242 7.21 1.19 22.77
C ARG A 242 7.33 2.24 21.65
N PRO A 243 8.55 2.74 21.37
CA PRO A 243 8.76 3.81 20.39
C PRO A 243 8.38 3.36 18.98
N LEU A 244 7.82 4.29 18.24
CA LEU A 244 7.36 4.10 16.86
C LEU A 244 8.54 4.22 15.88
N LEU A 245 8.28 4.13 14.57
CA LEU A 245 9.33 4.31 13.56
C LEU A 245 9.89 5.75 13.65
N PRO A 246 11.22 5.97 13.65
CA PRO A 246 11.80 7.31 13.71
C PRO A 246 11.35 8.16 12.50
N GLY A 247 11.25 9.48 12.71
CA GLY A 247 10.72 10.41 11.71
C GLY A 247 9.20 10.40 11.56
N HIS A 248 8.45 9.83 12.51
CA HIS A 248 7.00 9.87 12.49
C HIS A 248 6.45 11.29 12.76
N PRO A 249 5.30 11.68 12.17
CA PRO A 249 4.63 12.94 12.48
C PRO A 249 4.09 12.96 13.94
N PRO A 250 3.80 14.15 14.49
CA PRO A 250 3.21 14.29 15.81
C PRO A 250 1.79 13.68 15.88
N ALA A 251 1.37 13.24 17.07
CA ALA A 251 0.10 12.52 17.29
C ALA A 251 -1.13 13.25 16.72
N ALA A 252 -1.19 14.58 16.86
CA ALA A 252 -2.30 15.41 16.40
C ALA A 252 -2.53 15.35 14.87
N ARG A 253 -1.48 15.04 14.08
CA ARG A 253 -1.59 14.95 12.62
C ARG A 253 -2.10 13.58 12.14
N LEU A 254 -2.04 12.53 12.97
CA LEU A 254 -2.37 11.17 12.56
C LEU A 254 -3.84 10.97 12.12
N PRO A 255 -4.86 11.56 12.79
CA PRO A 255 -6.25 11.45 12.31
C PRO A 255 -6.48 12.17 10.97
N LEU A 256 -5.77 13.27 10.70
CA LEU A 256 -5.87 14.01 9.43
C LEU A 256 -5.30 13.19 8.26
N ASP A 257 -4.20 12.48 8.49
CA ASP A 257 -3.51 11.61 7.52
C ASP A 257 -3.70 10.11 7.83
N PRO A 258 -4.91 9.52 7.68
CA PRO A 258 -5.19 8.14 8.13
C PRO A 258 -4.40 7.08 7.35
N VAL A 259 -3.92 7.41 6.15
CA VAL A 259 -2.99 6.55 5.39
C VAL A 259 -1.65 6.43 6.11
N THR A 260 -1.08 7.57 6.53
CA THR A 260 0.17 7.65 7.28
C THR A 260 0.03 6.96 8.64
N TYR A 261 -1.11 7.17 9.33
CA TYR A 261 -1.47 6.49 10.57
C TYR A 261 -1.41 4.97 10.43
N LEU A 262 -2.11 4.41 9.44
CA LEU A 262 -2.12 2.97 9.17
C LEU A 262 -0.73 2.43 8.78
N THR A 263 0.03 3.16 7.96
CA THR A 263 1.38 2.73 7.55
C THR A 263 2.37 2.70 8.71
N LEU A 264 2.34 3.74 9.55
CA LEU A 264 3.19 3.91 10.72
C LEU A 264 2.96 2.76 11.71
N ALA A 265 1.69 2.48 12.04
CA ALA A 265 1.31 1.41 12.96
C ALA A 265 1.84 0.04 12.51
N ILE A 266 1.75 -0.25 11.21
CA ILE A 266 2.16 -1.54 10.67
C ILE A 266 3.68 -1.65 10.55
N ASP A 267 4.37 -0.58 10.14
CA ASP A 267 5.83 -0.59 9.98
C ASP A 267 6.59 -0.57 11.32
N SER A 268 6.04 0.03 12.38
CA SER A 268 6.64 0.01 13.73
C SER A 268 6.64 -1.40 14.33
N VAL A 269 5.50 -2.09 14.23
CA VAL A 269 5.30 -3.47 14.70
C VAL A 269 6.00 -4.51 13.82
N ALA A 270 6.32 -4.18 12.56
CA ALA A 270 6.85 -5.16 11.64
C ALA A 270 8.21 -5.75 12.09
N PRO A 271 8.39 -7.09 12.05
CA PRO A 271 9.65 -7.70 12.40
C PRO A 271 10.70 -7.43 11.31
N LEU A 272 11.90 -7.01 11.72
CA LEU A 272 13.02 -6.78 10.80
C LEU A 272 13.59 -8.07 10.18
N ILE A 273 13.43 -9.18 10.90
CA ILE A 273 13.98 -10.50 10.56
C ILE A 273 12.90 -11.59 10.59
N MET A 274 13.11 -12.63 9.80
CA MET A 274 12.40 -13.90 9.84
C MET A 274 13.39 -15.01 10.24
N ILE A 275 12.90 -16.02 10.94
CA ILE A 275 13.71 -17.16 11.36
C ILE A 275 13.43 -18.31 10.40
N ARG A 276 14.47 -18.76 9.71
CA ARG A 276 14.46 -19.92 8.81
C ARG A 276 14.98 -21.13 9.58
N ASN A 277 14.20 -22.20 9.62
CA ASN A 277 14.57 -23.45 10.29
C ASN A 277 15.09 -24.44 9.23
N TYR A 278 16.40 -24.67 9.19
CA TYR A 278 17.00 -25.64 8.27
C TYR A 278 17.08 -27.02 8.92
N THR A 279 16.27 -27.97 8.45
CA THR A 279 16.17 -29.34 8.98
C THR A 279 17.49 -30.10 8.93
N GLY A 280 17.76 -30.95 9.94
CA GLY A 280 19.00 -31.73 10.04
C GLY A 280 20.30 -30.95 10.31
N MET A 281 20.32 -29.63 10.17
CA MET A 281 21.56 -28.85 10.20
C MET A 281 22.13 -28.58 11.61
N ALA A 282 21.34 -28.77 12.67
CA ALA A 282 21.76 -28.58 14.07
C ALA A 282 22.33 -29.85 14.73
N GLY A 283 22.48 -30.95 13.98
CA GLY A 283 22.84 -32.27 14.52
C GLY A 283 21.62 -33.03 15.06
N GLY A 284 21.74 -34.36 15.15
CA GLY A 284 20.68 -35.23 15.67
C GLY A 284 19.31 -35.08 14.97
N GLY A 285 19.30 -34.77 13.67
CA GLY A 285 18.09 -34.48 12.89
C GLY A 285 17.41 -33.12 13.18
N ARG A 286 17.82 -32.39 14.21
CA ARG A 286 17.18 -31.14 14.65
C ARG A 286 17.38 -30.01 13.62
N ALA A 287 16.37 -29.16 13.50
CA ALA A 287 16.44 -27.99 12.64
C ALA A 287 17.26 -26.87 13.28
N LEU A 288 18.14 -26.23 12.50
CA LEU A 288 18.92 -25.07 12.92
C LEU A 288 18.13 -23.79 12.64
N PRO A 289 17.74 -23.00 13.65
CA PRO A 289 17.11 -21.69 13.44
C PRO A 289 18.17 -20.68 13.01
N VAL A 290 17.90 -19.94 11.95
CA VAL A 290 18.83 -18.96 11.36
C VAL A 290 18.04 -17.68 11.03
N PRO A 291 18.40 -16.52 11.61
CA PRO A 291 17.74 -15.26 11.27
C PRO A 291 18.14 -14.80 9.87
N ALA A 292 17.18 -14.26 9.12
CA ALA A 292 17.36 -13.66 7.80
C ALA A 292 16.58 -12.34 7.70
N PRO A 293 17.10 -11.31 7.01
CA PRO A 293 16.44 -10.02 6.87
C PRO A 293 15.16 -10.12 6.01
N LEU A 294 14.20 -9.23 6.26
CA LEU A 294 12.95 -9.13 5.51
C LEU A 294 12.83 -7.83 4.70
N ALA A 295 12.44 -7.95 3.42
CA ALA A 295 12.11 -6.80 2.59
C ALA A 295 10.85 -6.09 3.11
N ALA A 296 10.73 -4.77 2.90
CA ALA A 296 9.63 -3.95 3.46
C ALA A 296 8.22 -4.52 3.16
N ARG A 297 7.98 -5.01 1.94
CA ARG A 297 6.72 -5.67 1.57
C ARG A 297 6.45 -6.95 2.39
N GLN A 298 7.47 -7.75 2.68
CA GLN A 298 7.35 -8.95 3.50
C GLN A 298 7.11 -8.58 4.97
N ARG A 299 7.83 -7.58 5.50
CA ARG A 299 7.67 -7.02 6.85
C ARG A 299 6.21 -6.61 7.11
N ARG A 300 5.65 -5.77 6.24
CA ARG A 300 4.24 -5.33 6.27
C ARG A 300 3.25 -6.49 6.19
N ARG A 301 3.51 -7.50 5.34
CA ARG A 301 2.65 -8.69 5.25
C ARG A 301 2.61 -9.45 6.58
N VAL A 302 3.77 -9.70 7.20
CA VAL A 302 3.84 -10.46 8.47
C VAL A 302 3.11 -9.70 9.59
N ALA A 303 3.39 -8.41 9.75
CA ALA A 303 2.71 -7.56 10.73
C ALA A 303 1.19 -7.56 10.56
N PHE A 304 0.70 -7.39 9.33
CA PHE A 304 -0.73 -7.33 9.08
C PHE A 304 -1.42 -8.69 9.21
N MET A 305 -0.75 -9.81 8.87
CA MET A 305 -1.28 -11.15 9.16
C MET A 305 -1.44 -11.36 10.66
N TRP A 306 -0.48 -10.94 11.48
CA TRP A 306 -0.61 -10.99 12.95
C TRP A 306 -1.76 -10.12 13.47
N LEU A 307 -2.00 -8.96 12.86
CA LEU A 307 -3.12 -8.09 13.18
C LEU A 307 -4.45 -8.79 12.88
N LEU A 308 -4.59 -9.39 11.69
CA LEU A 308 -5.80 -10.14 11.33
C LEU A 308 -6.00 -11.39 12.21
N GLU A 309 -4.93 -12.11 12.57
CA GLU A 309 -4.99 -13.23 13.52
C GLU A 309 -5.54 -12.78 14.89
N LEU A 310 -5.12 -11.62 15.40
CA LEU A 310 -5.61 -11.04 16.65
C LEU A 310 -7.07 -10.60 16.51
N VAL A 311 -7.39 -9.83 15.47
CA VAL A 311 -8.75 -9.32 15.21
C VAL A 311 -9.77 -10.44 15.00
N ASN A 312 -9.39 -11.55 14.35
CA ASN A 312 -10.26 -12.72 14.19
C ASN A 312 -10.53 -13.46 15.52
N LYS A 313 -9.65 -13.33 16.52
CA LYS A 313 -9.83 -13.90 17.87
C LYS A 313 -10.66 -13.01 18.80
N LYS A 314 -10.82 -11.72 18.49
CA LYS A 314 -11.67 -10.81 19.27
C LYS A 314 -13.16 -11.15 19.10
N PRO A 315 -13.97 -11.11 20.17
CA PRO A 315 -15.42 -11.22 20.06
C PRO A 315 -16.01 -10.05 19.26
N SER A 316 -17.19 -10.25 18.68
CA SER A 316 -17.91 -9.19 17.98
C SER A 316 -18.58 -8.25 18.98
N ARG A 317 -18.37 -6.94 18.85
CA ARG A 317 -18.88 -5.92 19.79
C ARG A 317 -20.23 -5.29 19.38
N GLY A 318 -20.94 -5.89 18.42
CA GLY A 318 -22.19 -5.34 17.87
C GLY A 318 -22.65 -6.04 16.59
N SER A 319 -23.35 -5.31 15.74
CA SER A 319 -23.87 -5.78 14.44
C SER A 319 -23.49 -4.82 13.30
N GLY A 320 -23.71 -5.25 12.05
CA GLY A 320 -23.57 -4.42 10.86
C GLY A 320 -22.30 -4.63 10.03
N ARG A 321 -22.24 -3.94 8.88
CA ARG A 321 -21.24 -4.19 7.82
C ARG A 321 -19.81 -3.76 8.19
N GLY A 322 -19.66 -2.80 9.11
CA GLY A 322 -18.35 -2.26 9.54
C GLY A 322 -17.63 -3.03 10.64
N MET A 323 -18.18 -4.15 11.12
CA MET A 323 -17.68 -4.90 12.29
C MET A 323 -16.22 -5.37 12.21
N LEU A 324 -15.75 -5.75 11.02
CA LEU A 324 -14.34 -6.11 10.81
C LEU A 324 -13.46 -4.86 10.81
N ALA A 325 -13.93 -3.79 10.16
CA ALA A 325 -13.21 -2.54 10.03
C ALA A 325 -13.02 -1.84 11.39
N SER A 326 -14.03 -1.83 12.26
CA SER A 326 -13.90 -1.26 13.60
C SER A 326 -12.86 -2.01 14.43
N ARG A 327 -12.91 -3.35 14.48
CA ARG A 327 -11.91 -4.15 15.22
C ARG A 327 -10.48 -3.99 14.67
N VAL A 328 -10.32 -3.82 13.36
CA VAL A 328 -9.02 -3.50 12.74
C VAL A 328 -8.55 -2.10 13.15
N ALA A 329 -9.42 -1.09 13.07
CA ALA A 329 -9.08 0.28 13.44
C ALA A 329 -8.74 0.41 14.94
N GLU A 330 -9.53 -0.20 15.83
CA GLU A 330 -9.25 -0.30 17.27
C GLU A 330 -7.86 -0.89 17.55
N GLU A 331 -7.45 -1.95 16.84
CA GLU A 331 -6.10 -2.50 16.96
C GLU A 331 -5.02 -1.58 16.40
N VAL A 332 -5.27 -0.86 15.30
CA VAL A 332 -4.32 0.12 14.76
C VAL A 332 -4.06 1.26 15.75
N VAL A 333 -5.12 1.77 16.42
CA VAL A 333 -4.98 2.74 17.51
C VAL A 333 -4.18 2.11 18.67
N ALA A 334 -4.57 0.93 19.15
CA ALA A 334 -3.89 0.25 20.26
C ALA A 334 -2.42 -0.10 19.96
N ILE A 335 -2.04 -0.30 18.69
CA ILE A 335 -0.65 -0.48 18.25
C ILE A 335 0.15 0.81 18.44
N VAL A 336 -0.38 1.95 17.98
CA VAL A 336 0.31 3.26 18.02
C VAL A 336 0.43 3.79 19.45
N GLU A 337 -0.55 3.50 20.30
CA GLU A 337 -0.49 3.77 21.74
C GLU A 337 0.39 2.77 22.52
N GLY A 338 0.97 1.78 21.86
CA GLY A 338 1.80 0.76 22.49
C GLY A 338 1.05 -0.20 23.40
N ARG A 339 -0.28 -0.34 23.29
CA ARG A 339 -1.11 -1.24 24.11
C ARG A 339 -1.31 -2.62 23.51
N SER A 340 -1.18 -2.77 22.18
CA SER A 340 -1.43 -4.05 21.49
C SER A 340 -0.36 -5.12 21.79
N SER A 341 -0.78 -6.39 21.83
CA SER A 341 0.09 -7.56 22.08
C SER A 341 0.97 -7.94 20.88
N LEU A 342 0.78 -7.34 19.70
CA LEU A 342 1.70 -7.53 18.57
C LEU A 342 3.14 -7.09 18.89
N TRP A 343 3.31 -6.13 19.81
CA TRP A 343 4.63 -5.70 20.29
C TRP A 343 5.40 -6.83 20.99
N GLU A 344 4.73 -7.66 21.79
CA GLU A 344 5.33 -8.85 22.40
C GLU A 344 5.66 -9.91 21.36
N LYS A 345 4.76 -10.15 20.40
CA LYS A 345 5.01 -11.11 19.29
C LYS A 345 6.21 -10.69 18.43
N ARG A 346 6.37 -9.40 18.15
CA ARG A 346 7.56 -8.81 17.51
C ARG A 346 8.80 -9.03 18.36
N GLN A 347 8.73 -8.72 19.66
CA GLN A 347 9.87 -8.87 20.58
C GLN A 347 10.29 -10.34 20.73
N GLN A 348 9.36 -11.29 20.73
CA GLN A 348 9.64 -12.73 20.79
C GLN A 348 10.45 -13.19 19.57
N VAL A 349 10.06 -12.77 18.35
CA VAL A 349 10.83 -13.07 17.12
C VAL A 349 12.21 -12.42 17.16
N HIS A 350 12.34 -11.21 17.69
CA HIS A 350 13.65 -10.54 17.80
C HIS A 350 14.54 -11.20 18.85
N LYS A 351 14.00 -11.59 20.02
CA LYS A 351 14.71 -12.38 21.05
C LYS A 351 15.24 -13.70 20.48
N GLN A 352 14.40 -14.44 19.77
CA GLN A 352 14.78 -15.72 19.15
C GLN A 352 15.80 -15.53 18.01
N GLY A 353 15.72 -14.43 17.25
CA GLY A 353 16.74 -14.09 16.25
C GLY A 353 18.08 -13.70 16.86
N THR A 354 18.07 -12.95 17.98
CA THR A 354 19.28 -12.55 18.71
C THR A 354 19.99 -13.76 19.32
N SER A 355 19.28 -14.73 19.88
CA SER A 355 19.90 -15.97 20.39
C SER A 355 20.44 -16.84 19.24
N ALA A 356 19.74 -16.91 18.12
CA ALA A 356 20.15 -17.69 16.95
C ALA A 356 21.20 -17.01 16.04
N ARG A 357 21.71 -15.81 16.39
CA ARG A 357 22.59 -14.99 15.52
C ARG A 357 23.87 -15.70 15.06
N ILE A 358 24.44 -16.54 15.92
CA ILE A 358 25.69 -17.29 15.66
C ILE A 358 25.51 -18.26 14.47
N ASN A 359 24.29 -18.76 14.26
CA ASN A 359 23.99 -19.74 13.21
C ASN A 359 24.03 -19.13 11.78
N VAL A 360 24.09 -17.81 11.64
CA VAL A 360 24.26 -17.16 10.32
C VAL A 360 25.63 -17.50 9.73
N ALA A 361 26.69 -17.46 10.55
CA ALA A 361 28.04 -17.76 10.11
C ALA A 361 28.21 -19.25 9.70
N THR A 362 27.57 -20.16 10.42
CA THR A 362 27.67 -21.61 10.14
C THR A 362 26.98 -22.00 8.84
N ILE A 363 25.92 -21.28 8.42
CA ILE A 363 25.33 -21.42 7.08
C ILE A 363 26.25 -20.85 6.01
N ALA A 364 26.80 -19.64 6.19
CA ALA A 364 27.66 -19.00 5.20
C ALA A 364 28.90 -19.85 4.86
N GLN A 365 29.59 -20.38 5.88
CA GLN A 365 30.73 -21.28 5.71
C GLN A 365 30.37 -22.58 4.96
N ARG A 366 29.18 -23.15 5.23
CA ARG A 366 28.70 -24.35 4.53
C ARG A 366 28.38 -24.08 3.06
N GLN A 367 27.84 -22.89 2.74
CA GLN A 367 27.58 -22.48 1.34
C GLN A 367 28.88 -22.31 0.55
N GLN A 368 29.90 -21.68 1.14
CA GLN A 368 31.23 -21.56 0.52
C GLN A 368 31.86 -22.93 0.22
N LYS A 369 31.84 -23.87 1.19
CA LYS A 369 32.33 -25.25 0.98
C LYS A 369 31.52 -26.03 -0.06
N GLY A 370 30.24 -25.70 -0.25
CA GLY A 370 29.40 -26.27 -1.31
C GLY A 370 29.78 -25.78 -2.70
N ASN A 371 30.10 -24.48 -2.84
CA ASN A 371 30.53 -23.90 -4.10
C ASN A 371 31.96 -24.33 -4.49
N GLN A 372 32.87 -24.54 -3.54
CA GLN A 372 34.25 -25.02 -3.80
C GLN A 372 34.31 -26.50 -4.22
N ARG A 373 33.19 -27.24 -4.16
CA ARG A 373 33.08 -28.66 -4.54
C ARG A 373 32.30 -28.86 -5.84
N ARG A 374 32.03 -27.78 -6.57
CA ARG A 374 31.38 -27.75 -7.88
C ARG A 374 32.33 -27.09 -8.88
#